data_AF-A0A453P5P2-F1
#
_entry.id   AF-A0A453P5P2-F1
#
_cell.length_a   1.000
_cell.length_b   1.000
_cell.length_c   1.000
_cell.angle_alpha   90.00
_cell.angle_beta   90.00
_cell.angle_gamma   90.00
#
_symmetry.space_group_name_H-M   'P 1'
#
loop_
_entity.id
_entity.type
_entity.pdbx_description
1 polymer ?
#
loop_
_entity_poly.entity_id
_entity_poly.type
_entity_poly.pdbx_seq_one_letter_code
_entity_poly.pdbx_strand_id
1 'polypeptide(L)'
;RILAVATENLQQSYEADFPDNCKEPNTYARELLEYCCHKALHEVTTRPDYLSDMNLRRLMFDMMLAWENPGAEEGLLKNNSTSCNPVEIEDEDEGSIFYANSTSLAVQVNDMKTVGLSAFTRIAPSCPIIADLVTVHNLFDALTCSSGGRLHYFVYDKYLKSLDR
;
A
#
# COMPACT_ATOMS: atom_id res chain seq x y z
N ARG A 1 13.97 0.93 12.12
CA ARG A 1 14.37 -0.15 11.19
C ARG A 1 13.88 -1.47 11.76
N ILE A 2 13.20 -2.30 10.97
CA ILE A 2 12.56 -3.54 11.46
C ILE A 2 13.59 -4.66 11.59
N LEU A 3 14.31 -4.97 10.51
CA LEU A 3 15.28 -6.06 10.47
C LEU A 3 16.62 -5.74 11.12
N ALA A 4 16.86 -4.50 11.55
CA ALA A 4 18.15 -3.99 12.04
C ALA A 4 19.38 -4.32 11.15
N VAL A 5 19.17 -4.76 9.91
CA VAL A 5 20.18 -5.14 8.92
C VAL A 5 20.31 -4.03 7.88
N ALA A 6 21.53 -3.83 7.37
CA ALA A 6 21.82 -2.90 6.29
C ALA A 6 21.19 -3.38 4.98
N THR A 7 20.73 -2.45 4.15
CA THR A 7 20.07 -2.75 2.86
C THR A 7 20.95 -3.57 1.93
N GLU A 8 22.25 -3.32 1.95
CA GLU A 8 23.27 -4.00 1.14
C GLU A 8 23.42 -5.46 1.55
N ASN A 9 23.41 -5.73 2.87
CA ASN A 9 23.50 -7.09 3.39
C ASN A 9 22.25 -7.90 3.03
N LEU A 10 21.09 -7.25 3.01
CA LEU A 10 19.84 -7.91 2.66
C LEU A 10 19.82 -8.28 1.16
N GLN A 11 20.27 -7.37 0.30
CA GLN A 11 20.44 -7.62 -1.13
C GLN A 11 21.44 -8.76 -1.38
N GLN A 12 22.60 -8.75 -0.72
CA GLN A 12 23.58 -9.83 -0.83
C GLN A 12 23.00 -11.17 -0.38
N SER A 13 22.22 -11.19 0.71
CA SER A 13 21.56 -12.43 1.15
C SER A 13 20.57 -12.95 0.12
N TYR A 14 19.81 -12.07 -0.53
CA TYR A 14 18.90 -12.44 -1.60
C TYR A 14 19.65 -13.01 -2.81
N GLU A 15 20.71 -12.36 -3.26
CA GLU A 15 21.51 -12.80 -4.41
C GLU A 15 22.23 -14.13 -4.16
N ALA A 16 22.62 -14.39 -2.90
CA ALA A 16 23.19 -15.67 -2.49
C ALA A 16 22.15 -16.80 -2.47
N ASP A 17 20.93 -16.51 -2.01
CA ASP A 17 19.84 -17.48 -1.92
C ASP A 17 19.20 -17.77 -3.31
N PHE A 18 19.18 -16.77 -4.20
CA PHE A 18 18.50 -16.81 -5.51
C PHE A 18 19.38 -16.28 -6.67
N PRO A 19 20.46 -16.97 -7.03
CA PRO A 19 21.39 -16.50 -8.07
C PRO A 19 20.77 -16.43 -9.48
N ASP A 20 19.70 -17.18 -9.73
CA ASP A 20 19.05 -17.28 -11.04
C ASP A 20 18.07 -16.15 -11.37
N ASN A 21 17.67 -15.38 -10.36
CA ASN A 21 16.59 -14.38 -10.43
C ASN A 21 17.05 -13.00 -10.92
N CYS A 22 18.36 -12.79 -11.10
CA CYS A 22 18.95 -11.51 -11.49
C CYS A 22 18.83 -11.18 -13.00
N LYS A 23 17.98 -11.90 -13.75
CA LYS A 23 17.97 -11.86 -15.23
C LYS A 23 17.13 -10.71 -15.81
N GLU A 24 16.08 -10.29 -15.10
CA GLU A 24 15.20 -9.20 -15.54
C GLU A 24 15.03 -8.14 -14.43
N PRO A 25 15.26 -6.84 -14.71
CA PRO A 25 15.32 -5.82 -13.66
C PRO A 25 13.98 -5.57 -12.96
N ASN A 26 12.86 -5.66 -13.68
CA ASN A 26 11.53 -5.46 -13.09
C ASN A 26 11.13 -6.65 -12.19
N THR A 27 11.49 -7.86 -12.61
CA THR A 27 11.26 -9.10 -11.86
C THR A 27 12.14 -9.13 -10.61
N TYR A 28 13.43 -8.78 -10.76
CA TYR A 28 14.37 -8.65 -9.65
C TYR A 28 13.86 -7.67 -8.58
N ALA A 29 13.37 -6.50 -8.97
CA ALA A 29 12.86 -5.51 -8.01
C ALA A 29 11.66 -6.04 -7.20
N ARG A 30 10.72 -6.76 -7.85
CA ARG A 30 9.58 -7.40 -7.16
C ARG A 30 10.02 -8.51 -6.24
N GLU A 31 10.87 -9.41 -6.70
CA GLU A 31 11.30 -10.57 -5.93
C GLU A 31 12.18 -10.17 -4.74
N LEU A 32 13.07 -9.19 -4.93
CA LEU A 32 13.83 -8.61 -3.83
C LEU A 32 12.87 -7.98 -2.81
N LEU A 33 11.87 -7.21 -3.24
CA LEU A 33 10.88 -6.64 -2.33
C LEU A 33 10.08 -7.73 -1.60
N GLU A 34 9.62 -8.78 -2.28
CA GLU A 34 8.96 -9.93 -1.66
C GLU A 34 9.82 -10.56 -0.57
N TYR A 35 11.11 -10.78 -0.85
CA TYR A 35 12.08 -11.31 0.11
C TYR A 35 12.24 -10.39 1.33
N CYS A 36 12.35 -9.08 1.10
CA CYS A 36 12.42 -8.07 2.16
C CYS A 36 11.18 -8.10 3.05
N CYS A 37 10.00 -8.12 2.42
CA CYS A 37 8.71 -8.13 3.09
C CYS A 37 8.55 -9.40 3.93
N HIS A 38 8.85 -10.58 3.36
CA HIS A 38 8.80 -11.83 4.11
C HIS A 38 9.71 -11.82 5.33
N LYS A 39 10.98 -11.40 5.19
CA LYS A 39 11.89 -11.29 6.34
C LYS A 39 11.34 -10.33 7.39
N ALA A 40 10.92 -9.14 6.97
CA ALA A 40 10.44 -8.11 7.90
C ALA A 40 9.17 -8.54 8.62
N LEU A 41 8.21 -9.13 7.91
CA LEU A 41 6.95 -9.59 8.47
C LEU A 41 7.14 -10.80 9.38
N HIS A 42 8.04 -11.73 9.03
CA HIS A 42 8.41 -12.81 9.94
C HIS A 42 8.93 -12.25 11.27
N GLU A 43 9.82 -11.25 11.23
CA GLU A 43 10.34 -10.63 12.46
C GLU A 43 9.25 -9.93 13.28
N VAL A 44 8.38 -9.13 12.65
CA VAL A 44 7.34 -8.40 13.39
C VAL A 44 6.26 -9.31 13.95
N THR A 45 5.88 -10.35 13.22
CA THR A 45 4.83 -11.30 13.65
C THR A 45 5.29 -12.24 14.78
N THR A 46 6.58 -12.29 15.11
CA THR A 46 7.06 -13.00 16.31
C THR A 46 6.63 -12.34 17.63
N ARG A 47 6.24 -11.07 17.58
CA ARG A 47 5.84 -10.30 18.77
C ARG A 47 4.36 -10.57 19.11
N PRO A 48 3.98 -10.64 20.39
CA PRO A 48 2.56 -10.71 20.75
C PRO A 48 1.84 -9.43 20.32
N ASP A 49 0.52 -9.55 20.06
CA ASP A 49 -0.40 -8.45 19.75
C ASP A 49 -0.02 -7.60 18.52
N TYR A 50 0.75 -8.17 17.58
CA TYR A 50 1.25 -7.44 16.41
C TYR A 50 0.14 -6.85 15.52
N LEU A 51 -1.05 -7.46 15.49
CA LEU A 51 -2.20 -6.96 14.71
C LEU A 51 -2.78 -5.66 15.28
N SER A 52 -2.64 -5.43 16.59
CA SER A 52 -3.06 -4.20 17.25
C SER A 52 -2.17 -3.00 16.87
N ASP A 53 -0.93 -3.24 16.44
CA ASP A 53 0.03 -2.21 16.04
C ASP A 53 -0.37 -1.55 14.71
N MET A 54 -0.83 -0.30 14.80
CA MET A 54 -1.18 0.51 13.63
C MET A 54 -0.01 0.68 12.66
N ASN A 55 1.22 0.73 13.16
CA ASN A 55 2.40 0.90 12.31
C ASN A 55 2.63 -0.34 11.46
N LEU A 56 2.40 -1.54 11.99
CA LEU A 56 2.49 -2.77 11.22
C LEU A 56 1.40 -2.84 10.15
N ARG A 57 0.15 -2.49 10.50
CA ARG A 57 -0.94 -2.49 9.53
C ARG A 57 -0.67 -1.54 8.37
N ARG A 58 -0.17 -0.33 8.67
CA ARG A 58 0.22 0.63 7.65
C ARG A 58 1.42 0.15 6.83
N LEU A 59 2.43 -0.38 7.49
CA LEU A 59 3.61 -0.95 6.85
C LEU A 59 3.23 -2.05 5.83
N MET A 60 2.38 -3.01 6.20
CA MET A 60 1.96 -4.08 5.28
C MET A 60 1.23 -3.51 4.06
N PHE A 61 0.41 -2.48 4.25
CA PHE A 61 -0.26 -1.82 3.15
C PHE A 61 0.73 -1.07 2.24
N ASP A 62 1.69 -0.35 2.82
CA ASP A 62 2.73 0.36 2.07
C ASP A 62 3.65 -0.64 1.31
N MET A 63 3.94 -1.82 1.90
CA MET A 63 4.64 -2.92 1.22
C MET A 63 3.88 -3.43 0.00
N MET A 64 2.55 -3.57 0.10
CA MET A 64 1.70 -3.94 -1.04
C MET A 64 1.72 -2.86 -2.14
N LEU A 65 1.64 -1.58 -1.77
CA LEU A 65 1.73 -0.47 -2.72
C LEU A 65 3.09 -0.45 -3.45
N ALA A 66 4.19 -0.63 -2.71
CA ALA A 66 5.52 -0.70 -3.28
C ALA A 66 5.67 -1.90 -4.25
N TRP A 67 4.97 -3.01 -3.99
CA TRP A 67 5.01 -4.20 -4.84
C TRP A 67 4.30 -4.03 -6.18
N GLU A 68 3.19 -3.27 -6.23
CA GLU A 68 2.57 -2.91 -7.50
C GLU A 68 3.52 -2.07 -8.38
N ASN A 69 4.16 -1.14 -7.68
CA ASN A 69 5.00 -0.01 -8.08
C ASN A 69 6.53 -0.10 -8.08
N PRO A 70 7.22 -1.25 -8.29
CA PRO A 70 8.60 -1.43 -7.84
C PRO A 70 9.55 -0.53 -8.64
N GLY A 71 10.03 0.55 -8.01
CA GLY A 71 10.92 1.54 -8.66
C GLY A 71 10.21 2.78 -9.19
N ALA A 72 8.92 2.96 -8.93
CA ALA A 72 8.32 4.28 -9.07
C ALA A 72 8.93 5.23 -8.04
N GLU A 73 9.62 6.27 -8.51
CA GLU A 73 9.94 7.41 -7.66
C GLU A 73 8.63 7.98 -7.14
N GLU A 74 8.43 7.86 -5.84
CA GLU A 74 7.27 8.42 -5.15
C GLU A 74 7.41 9.94 -5.08
N GLY A 75 7.10 10.62 -6.19
CA GLY A 75 6.83 12.05 -6.22
C GLY A 75 7.55 12.85 -7.29
N LEU A 76 6.82 13.18 -8.35
CA LEU A 76 6.40 14.57 -8.43
C LEU A 76 4.88 14.56 -8.39
N LEU A 77 4.33 15.27 -7.40
CA LEU A 77 2.95 15.71 -7.40
C LEU A 77 2.64 16.27 -8.80
N LYS A 78 1.94 15.49 -9.63
CA LYS A 78 1.15 16.10 -10.68
C LYS A 78 0.00 16.75 -9.94
N ASN A 79 0.26 17.99 -9.55
CA ASN A 79 -0.72 19.02 -9.38
C ASN A 79 -1.61 19.04 -10.63
N ASN A 80 -2.52 18.08 -10.71
CA ASN A 80 -3.75 18.25 -11.44
C ASN A 80 -4.61 19.15 -10.54
N SER A 81 -4.13 20.37 -10.28
CA SER A 81 -5.00 21.50 -10.56
C SER A 81 -5.53 21.20 -11.96
N THR A 82 -6.72 20.62 -12.02
CA THR A 82 -7.65 21.05 -13.06
C THR A 82 -7.72 22.55 -12.83
N SER A 83 -6.84 23.25 -13.53
CA SER A 83 -7.04 24.61 -13.99
C SER A 83 -8.35 24.55 -14.75
N CYS A 84 -9.47 24.56 -14.02
CA CYS A 84 -10.69 25.11 -14.54
C CYS A 84 -10.30 26.56 -14.80
N ASN A 85 -10.21 26.88 -16.09
CA ASN A 85 -9.86 28.18 -16.61
C ASN A 85 -10.50 29.28 -15.74
N PRO A 86 -9.81 30.39 -15.46
CA PRO A 86 -10.51 31.55 -14.95
C PRO A 86 -11.53 31.93 -16.02
N VAL A 87 -12.79 31.58 -15.81
CA VAL A 87 -13.87 32.22 -16.54
C VAL A 87 -13.96 33.59 -15.87
N GLU A 88 -13.44 34.59 -16.57
CA GLU A 88 -13.76 35.98 -16.31
C GLU A 88 -15.27 36.12 -16.48
N ILE A 89 -15.99 36.04 -15.36
CA ILE A 89 -17.35 36.54 -15.26
C ILE A 89 -17.25 37.64 -14.22
N GLU A 90 -17.16 38.87 -14.73
CA GLU A 90 -17.65 40.02 -14.00
C GLU A 90 -19.11 39.72 -13.66
N ASP A 91 -19.42 39.53 -12.38
CA ASP A 91 -20.53 40.20 -11.69
C ASP A 91 -20.74 39.63 -10.27
N GLU A 92 -21.11 40.55 -9.40
CA GLU A 92 -21.31 40.49 -7.95
C GLU A 92 -22.08 39.25 -7.44
N ASP A 93 -21.43 38.42 -6.60
CA ASP A 93 -22.10 37.74 -5.48
C ASP A 93 -21.07 37.32 -4.41
N GLU A 94 -21.18 37.92 -3.23
CA GLU A 94 -20.37 37.67 -2.04
C GLU A 94 -20.80 36.34 -1.39
N GLY A 95 -20.54 35.24 -2.10
CA GLY A 95 -21.10 33.92 -1.83
C GLY A 95 -20.09 32.78 -1.98
N SER A 96 -19.24 32.60 -0.96
CA SER A 96 -18.66 31.32 -0.53
C SER A 96 -17.54 30.66 -1.36
N ILE A 97 -16.38 31.32 -1.38
CA ILE A 97 -15.07 30.66 -1.57
C ILE A 97 -14.70 29.68 -0.41
N PHE A 98 -15.40 29.76 0.72
CA PHE A 98 -15.12 28.94 1.91
C PHE A 98 -15.63 27.48 1.79
N TYR A 99 -16.68 27.24 1.00
CA TYR A 99 -17.20 25.88 0.81
C TYR A 99 -16.35 25.04 -0.14
N ALA A 100 -15.77 25.64 -1.18
CA ALA A 100 -14.93 24.94 -2.15
C ALA A 100 -13.63 24.39 -1.54
N ASN A 101 -13.04 25.12 -0.59
CA ASN A 101 -11.82 24.66 0.09
C ASN A 101 -12.13 23.58 1.16
N SER A 102 -13.32 23.62 1.77
CA SER A 102 -13.74 22.64 2.78
C SER A 102 -14.08 21.26 2.19
N THR A 103 -14.69 21.20 1.01
CA THR A 103 -14.92 19.93 0.30
C THR A 103 -13.64 19.41 -0.36
N SER A 104 -12.75 20.30 -0.83
CA SER A 104 -11.44 19.91 -1.38
C SER A 104 -10.52 19.28 -0.33
N LEU A 105 -10.50 19.81 0.91
CA LEU A 105 -9.82 19.16 2.04
C LEU A 105 -10.50 17.85 2.47
N ALA A 106 -11.84 17.76 2.41
CA ALA A 106 -12.56 16.52 2.70
C ALA A 106 -12.30 15.43 1.64
N VAL A 107 -11.99 15.79 0.40
CA VAL A 107 -11.58 14.87 -0.69
C VAL A 107 -10.10 14.49 -0.59
N GLN A 108 -9.26 15.30 0.05
CA GLN A 108 -7.84 15.00 0.30
C GLN A 108 -7.61 13.95 1.41
N VAL A 109 -8.65 13.44 2.06
CA VAL A 109 -8.55 12.31 3.02
C VAL A 109 -8.73 10.94 2.33
N ASN A 110 -8.63 10.88 1.00
CA ASN A 110 -8.51 9.60 0.29
C ASN A 110 -7.10 9.51 -0.27
N ASP A 111 -6.21 8.83 0.47
CA ASP A 111 -4.99 8.24 -0.06
C ASP A 111 -5.34 7.55 -1.39
N MET A 112 -5.13 8.21 -2.53
CA MET A 112 -5.48 7.73 -3.88
C MET A 112 -4.69 6.49 -4.30
N LYS A 113 -3.95 5.89 -3.38
CA LYS A 113 -3.13 4.71 -3.55
C LYS A 113 -3.94 3.52 -3.07
N THR A 114 -4.35 2.71 -4.03
CA THR A 114 -5.09 1.47 -3.79
C THR A 114 -4.20 0.29 -4.13
N VAL A 115 -4.42 -0.82 -3.46
CA VAL A 115 -3.72 -2.07 -3.70
C VAL A 115 -4.59 -2.94 -4.60
N GLY A 116 -4.02 -3.48 -5.67
CA GLY A 116 -4.63 -4.48 -6.52
C GLY A 116 -4.36 -5.91 -6.05
N LEU A 117 -5.07 -6.84 -6.70
CA LEU A 117 -5.08 -8.25 -6.33
C LEU A 117 -3.66 -8.84 -6.27
N SER A 118 -2.81 -8.57 -7.25
CA SER A 118 -1.47 -9.18 -7.35
C SER A 118 -0.56 -8.82 -6.18
N ALA A 119 -0.59 -7.57 -5.72
CA ALA A 119 0.19 -7.16 -4.55
C ALA A 119 -0.34 -7.79 -3.27
N PHE A 120 -1.67 -7.80 -3.10
CA PHE A 120 -2.30 -8.40 -1.94
C PHE A 120 -1.99 -9.89 -1.84
N THR A 121 -2.10 -10.64 -2.94
CA THR A 121 -1.86 -12.10 -2.96
C THR A 121 -0.40 -12.48 -2.76
N ARG A 122 0.53 -11.55 -2.99
CA ARG A 122 1.97 -11.77 -2.79
C ARG A 122 2.43 -11.44 -1.39
N ILE A 123 1.92 -10.36 -0.80
CA ILE A 123 2.38 -9.88 0.50
C ILE A 123 1.53 -10.42 1.65
N ALA A 124 0.19 -10.44 1.53
CA ALA A 124 -0.68 -10.82 2.64
C ALA A 124 -0.42 -12.24 3.18
N PRO A 125 -0.16 -13.26 2.34
CA PRO A 125 0.15 -14.62 2.81
C PRO A 125 1.44 -14.77 3.62
N SER A 126 2.30 -13.74 3.65
CA SER A 126 3.42 -13.67 4.60
C SER A 126 2.97 -13.80 6.04
N CYS A 127 1.71 -13.42 6.32
CA CYS A 127 1.07 -13.50 7.62
C CYS A 127 -0.20 -14.35 7.49
N PRO A 128 -0.13 -15.68 7.74
CA PRO A 128 -1.27 -16.58 7.53
C PRO A 128 -2.54 -16.22 8.31
N ILE A 129 -2.40 -15.50 9.43
CA ILE A 129 -3.55 -14.98 10.21
C ILE A 129 -4.31 -13.89 9.43
N ILE A 130 -3.62 -13.13 8.56
CA ILE A 130 -4.20 -12.07 7.73
C ILE A 130 -4.77 -12.64 6.43
N ALA A 131 -4.08 -13.57 5.79
CA ALA A 131 -4.59 -14.25 4.61
C ALA A 131 -3.84 -15.57 4.44
N ASP A 132 -4.55 -16.65 4.17
CA ASP A 132 -3.91 -17.90 3.76
C ASP A 132 -3.85 -17.98 2.23
N LEU A 133 -2.86 -18.72 1.72
CA LEU A 133 -2.59 -18.85 0.29
C LEU A 133 -3.77 -19.43 -0.51
N VAL A 134 -4.71 -20.14 0.15
CA VAL A 134 -5.85 -20.80 -0.50
C VAL A 134 -7.03 -19.84 -0.61
N THR A 135 -7.30 -19.04 0.42
CA THR A 135 -8.47 -18.14 0.46
C THR A 135 -8.17 -16.71 0.06
N VAL A 136 -6.90 -16.34 -0.13
CA VAL A 136 -6.47 -14.95 -0.38
C VAL A 136 -7.23 -14.26 -1.52
N HIS A 137 -7.55 -14.97 -2.59
CA HIS A 137 -8.35 -14.44 -3.71
C HIS A 137 -9.79 -14.12 -3.30
N ASN A 138 -10.46 -15.07 -2.63
CA ASN A 138 -11.83 -14.90 -2.15
C ASN A 138 -11.91 -13.78 -1.11
N LEU A 139 -10.90 -13.67 -0.24
CA LEU A 139 -10.79 -12.60 0.74
C LEU A 139 -10.65 -11.24 0.05
N PHE A 140 -9.75 -11.12 -0.92
CA PHE A 140 -9.57 -9.86 -1.65
C PHE A 140 -10.87 -9.43 -2.35
N ASP A 141 -11.56 -10.37 -3.00
CA ASP A 141 -12.84 -10.10 -3.66
C ASP A 141 -13.86 -9.60 -2.63
N ALA A 142 -14.00 -10.26 -1.48
CA ALA A 142 -14.89 -9.83 -0.41
C ALA A 142 -14.56 -8.42 0.11
N LEU A 143 -13.28 -8.08 0.25
CA LEU A 143 -12.84 -6.75 0.68
C LEU A 143 -13.07 -5.67 -0.38
N THR A 144 -13.02 -6.02 -1.66
CA THR A 144 -13.04 -5.05 -2.77
C THR A 144 -14.34 -5.04 -3.58
N CYS A 145 -15.35 -5.81 -3.17
CA CYS A 145 -16.68 -5.87 -3.79
C CYS A 145 -17.29 -4.49 -4.05
N SER A 146 -17.15 -3.54 -3.11
CA SER A 146 -17.68 -2.18 -3.25
C SER A 146 -16.74 -1.18 -3.94
N SER A 147 -15.50 -1.60 -4.22
CA SER A 147 -14.40 -0.71 -4.64
C SER A 147 -13.84 -1.08 -6.01
N GLY A 148 -14.55 -1.89 -6.79
CA GLY A 148 -14.17 -2.22 -8.16
C GLY A 148 -12.85 -3.00 -8.27
N GLY A 149 -12.57 -3.89 -7.32
CA GLY A 149 -11.34 -4.69 -7.32
C GLY A 149 -10.09 -3.91 -6.91
N ARG A 150 -10.26 -2.81 -6.17
CA ARG A 150 -9.18 -2.02 -5.58
C ARG A 150 -9.33 -1.98 -4.07
N LEU A 151 -8.27 -2.33 -3.36
CA LEU A 151 -8.24 -2.36 -1.90
C LEU A 151 -7.76 -1.01 -1.37
N HIS A 152 -8.64 -0.34 -0.63
CA HIS A 152 -8.31 0.90 0.08
C HIS A 152 -7.80 0.61 1.49
N TYR A 153 -6.92 1.47 2.00
CA TYR A 153 -6.34 1.31 3.33
C TYR A 153 -7.41 1.23 4.43
N PHE A 154 -8.47 2.05 4.38
CA PHE A 154 -9.50 2.05 5.42
C PHE A 154 -10.26 0.70 5.51
N VAL A 155 -10.46 0.02 4.37
CA VAL A 155 -11.08 -1.31 4.33
C VAL A 155 -10.13 -2.33 4.95
N TYR A 156 -8.85 -2.26 4.56
CA TYR A 156 -7.80 -3.14 5.07
C TYR A 156 -7.57 -2.98 6.58
N ASP A 157 -7.48 -1.75 7.09
CA ASP A 157 -7.33 -1.45 8.51
C ASP A 157 -8.56 -1.91 9.32
N LYS A 158 -9.77 -1.71 8.78
CA LYS A 158 -11.00 -2.23 9.39
C LYS A 158 -11.01 -3.76 9.46
N TYR A 159 -10.60 -4.42 8.38
CA TYR A 159 -10.47 -5.88 8.33
C TYR A 159 -9.51 -6.40 9.39
N LEU A 160 -8.29 -5.88 9.45
CA LEU A 160 -7.28 -6.31 10.41
C LEU A 160 -7.69 -6.07 11.86
N LYS A 161 -8.32 -4.93 12.16
CA LYS A 161 -8.87 -4.65 13.50
C LYS A 161 -9.97 -5.64 13.91
N SER A 162 -10.65 -6.26 12.95
CA SER A 162 -11.67 -7.27 13.24
C SER A 162 -11.07 -8.66 13.52
N LEU A 163 -9.84 -8.92 13.11
CA LEU A 163 -9.12 -10.17 13.40
C LEU A 163 -8.50 -10.19 14.80
N ASP A 164 -8.21 -9.02 15.37
CA ASP A 164 -7.63 -8.84 16.71
C ASP A 164 -8.67 -8.99 17.85
N ARG A 165 -9.90 -9.46 17.54
CA ARG A 165 -11.02 -9.62 18.47
C ARG A 165 -11.30 -11.08 18.77
#